data_AF-A0A0C1CQ15-F1
#
_entry.id   AF-A0A0C1CQ15-F1
#
_cell.length_a   1.000
_cell.length_b   1.000
_cell.length_c   1.000
_cell.angle_alpha   90.00
_cell.angle_beta   90.00
_cell.angle_gamma   90.00
#
_symmetry.space_group_name_H-M   'P 1'
#
loop_
_entity.id
_entity.type
_entity.pdbx_description
1 polymer ?
#
loop_
_entity_poly.entity_id
_entity_poly.type
_entity_poly.pdbx_seq_one_letter_code
_entity_poly.pdbx_strand_id
1 'polypeptide(L)'
;MQKIFRPNPNSFKNTFCVFHEESLDSLKGLSVQYQSKSGSSYYYTILGMYRLSNHWGRLANSKWRLEPLEPETESKIKLGFAFWTNFYPDNAVEELYYLEANYVKRTVNYQHKNNPNYDNKAILRTSFETTKRIKQIRNLLTLTSWAKYFEYDDLDFLRQQIINELIFTNKSLEEIKREIA
;
A
#
# COMPACT_ATOMS: atom_id res chain seq x y z
N MET A 1 -14.90 -0.68 35.81
CA MET A 1 -13.96 -1.31 34.84
C MET A 1 -14.23 -0.74 33.47
N GLN A 2 -13.27 -0.02 32.87
CA GLN A 2 -13.39 0.36 31.46
C GLN A 2 -13.47 -0.94 30.65
N LYS A 3 -14.54 -1.13 29.87
CA LYS A 3 -14.64 -2.25 28.94
C LYS A 3 -13.48 -2.12 27.96
N ILE A 4 -12.49 -2.98 28.10
CA ILE A 4 -11.38 -3.07 27.15
C ILE A 4 -12.00 -3.46 25.82
N PHE A 5 -12.05 -2.53 24.86
CA PHE A 5 -12.51 -2.82 23.52
C PHE A 5 -11.55 -3.85 22.91
N ARG A 6 -12.09 -5.02 22.54
CA ARG A 6 -11.33 -6.06 21.85
C ARG A 6 -12.13 -6.53 20.64
N PRO A 7 -11.69 -6.20 19.43
CA PRO A 7 -12.35 -6.67 18.21
C PRO A 7 -12.24 -8.20 18.09
N ASN A 8 -13.22 -8.81 17.41
CA ASN A 8 -13.18 -10.24 17.13
C ASN A 8 -11.97 -10.53 16.23
N PRO A 9 -11.12 -11.53 16.53
CA PRO A 9 -9.96 -11.87 15.71
C PRO A 9 -10.29 -12.15 14.23
N ASN A 10 -11.52 -12.60 13.93
CA ASN A 10 -11.98 -12.84 12.57
C ASN A 10 -12.31 -11.55 11.80
N SER A 11 -12.56 -10.43 12.48
CA SER A 11 -12.86 -9.13 11.86
C SER A 11 -11.71 -8.59 10.99
N PHE A 12 -10.51 -9.16 11.15
CA PHE A 12 -9.31 -8.74 10.44
C PHE A 12 -8.90 -9.65 9.31
N LYS A 13 -9.54 -10.81 9.15
CA LYS A 13 -9.22 -11.74 8.06
C LYS A 13 -9.72 -11.17 6.75
N ASN A 14 -8.91 -11.34 5.70
CA ASN A 14 -9.25 -10.90 4.35
C ASN A 14 -9.59 -9.39 4.35
N THR A 15 -8.68 -8.58 4.90
CA THR A 15 -8.82 -7.12 4.85
C THR A 15 -7.59 -6.48 4.23
N PHE A 16 -7.79 -5.35 3.55
CA PHE A 16 -6.74 -4.41 3.21
C PHE A 16 -6.76 -3.24 4.18
N CYS A 17 -5.59 -2.79 4.61
CA CYS A 17 -5.46 -1.61 5.46
C CYS A 17 -4.09 -0.95 5.27
N VAL A 18 -4.07 0.38 5.35
CA VAL A 18 -2.85 1.19 5.40
C VAL A 18 -2.73 1.74 6.81
N PHE A 19 -1.65 1.38 7.49
CA PHE A 19 -1.26 2.00 8.74
C PHE A 19 -0.34 3.16 8.46
N HIS A 20 -0.45 4.21 9.26
CA HIS A 20 0.48 5.33 9.23
C HIS A 20 1.40 5.24 10.43
N GLU A 21 2.71 5.39 10.21
CA GLU A 21 3.70 5.34 11.26
C GLU A 21 3.51 6.48 12.26
N GLU A 22 3.62 6.17 13.55
CA GLU A 22 3.37 7.08 14.67
C GLU A 22 4.50 7.01 15.70
N SER A 23 4.68 8.07 16.49
CA SER A 23 5.62 8.05 17.62
C SER A 23 5.19 7.03 18.68
N LEU A 24 6.16 6.36 19.30
CA LEU A 24 5.94 5.47 20.45
C LEU A 24 5.27 6.18 21.63
N ASP A 25 5.40 7.50 21.74
CA ASP A 25 4.72 8.31 22.75
C ASP A 25 3.19 8.19 22.66
N SER A 26 2.65 7.84 21.48
CA SER A 26 1.22 7.58 21.26
C SER A 26 0.69 6.38 22.06
N LEU A 27 1.58 5.53 22.57
CA LEU A 27 1.22 4.40 23.43
C LEU A 27 1.13 4.77 24.91
N LYS A 28 1.43 6.02 25.29
CA LYS A 28 1.41 6.43 26.70
C LYS A 28 0.03 6.22 27.31
N GLY A 29 -0.03 5.39 28.35
CA GLY A 29 -1.27 5.03 29.03
C GLY A 29 -2.07 3.90 28.37
N LEU A 30 -1.58 3.33 27.26
CA LEU A 30 -2.15 2.14 26.63
C LEU A 30 -1.43 0.88 27.14
N SER A 31 -2.20 -0.17 27.39
CA SER A 31 -1.69 -1.51 27.68
C SER A 31 -1.81 -2.40 26.45
N VAL A 32 -0.85 -3.29 26.22
CA VAL A 32 -0.94 -4.32 25.18
C VAL A 32 -2.20 -5.16 25.40
N GLN A 33 -3.06 -5.27 24.39
CA GLN A 33 -4.30 -6.05 24.45
C GLN A 33 -4.21 -7.38 23.71
N TYR A 34 -3.28 -7.49 22.76
CA TYR A 34 -3.00 -8.74 22.06
C TYR A 34 -1.55 -8.75 21.56
N GLN A 35 -0.93 -9.92 21.61
CA GLN A 35 0.38 -10.17 21.03
C GLN A 35 0.27 -11.38 20.10
N SER A 36 0.75 -11.25 18.86
CA SER A 36 0.77 -12.38 17.92
C SER A 36 1.90 -13.34 18.26
N LYS A 37 1.77 -14.59 17.80
CA LYS A 37 2.85 -15.59 17.89
C LYS A 37 4.14 -15.15 17.18
N SER A 38 4.02 -14.27 16.18
CA SER A 38 5.14 -13.68 15.44
C SER A 38 5.75 -12.44 16.11
N GLY A 39 5.28 -12.05 17.30
CA GLY A 39 5.86 -10.97 18.11
C GLY A 39 5.29 -9.56 17.86
N SER A 40 4.29 -9.38 16.99
CA SER A 40 3.61 -8.08 16.85
C SER A 40 2.72 -7.82 18.07
N SER A 41 2.76 -6.59 18.60
CA SER A 41 1.90 -6.16 19.72
C SER A 41 0.81 -5.22 19.23
N TYR A 42 -0.39 -5.35 19.79
CA TYR A 42 -1.58 -4.64 19.35
C TYR A 42 -2.25 -3.92 20.53
N TYR A 43 -2.63 -2.68 20.26
CA TYR A 43 -3.31 -1.79 21.20
C TYR A 43 -4.57 -1.27 20.50
N TYR A 44 -5.73 -1.53 21.07
CA TYR A 44 -7.03 -1.19 20.51
C TYR A 44 -7.63 -0.02 21.27
N THR A 45 -8.02 1.00 20.52
CA THR A 45 -8.75 2.16 21.01
C THR A 45 -10.17 2.16 20.42
N ILE A 46 -10.99 3.12 20.86
CA ILE A 46 -12.31 3.34 20.27
C ILE A 46 -12.24 3.81 18.80
N LEU A 47 -11.14 4.46 18.41
CA LEU A 47 -10.96 5.03 17.07
C LEU A 47 -10.33 4.03 16.10
N GLY A 48 -9.43 3.19 16.60
CA GLY A 48 -8.62 2.34 15.75
C GLY A 48 -7.68 1.41 16.51
N MET A 49 -6.67 0.95 15.79
CA MET A 49 -5.66 0.02 16.27
C MET A 49 -4.27 0.56 16.04
N TYR A 50 -3.46 0.48 17.08
CA TYR A 50 -2.01 0.50 16.95
C TYR A 50 -1.47 -0.91 16.79
N ARG A 51 -0.49 -1.07 15.92
CA ARG A 51 0.32 -2.27 15.78
C ARG A 51 1.79 -1.88 15.88
N LEU A 52 2.48 -2.46 16.86
CA LEU A 52 3.93 -2.38 16.99
C LEU A 52 4.54 -3.65 16.38
N SER A 53 5.35 -3.51 15.34
CA SER A 53 5.90 -4.65 14.60
C SER A 53 7.25 -4.31 13.95
N ASN A 54 8.12 -5.32 13.84
CA ASN A 54 9.35 -5.25 13.05
C ASN A 54 9.18 -5.73 11.59
N HIS A 55 7.96 -6.10 11.21
CA HIS A 55 7.61 -6.50 9.86
C HIS A 55 6.19 -6.05 9.51
N TRP A 56 6.02 -5.59 8.28
CA TRP A 56 4.75 -5.12 7.70
C TRP A 56 4.51 -5.81 6.35
N GLY A 57 3.26 -5.97 5.94
CA GLY A 57 2.90 -6.71 4.73
C GLY A 57 1.67 -7.58 4.93
N ARG A 58 1.85 -8.85 5.32
CA ARG A 58 0.73 -9.80 5.43
C ARG A 58 0.43 -10.17 6.87
N LEU A 59 -0.85 -10.17 7.23
CA LEU A 59 -1.38 -10.85 8.42
C LEU A 59 -2.34 -11.94 7.94
N ALA A 60 -1.90 -13.19 7.96
CA ALA A 60 -2.61 -14.29 7.30
C ALA A 60 -2.95 -13.94 5.83
N ASN A 61 -4.23 -13.84 5.50
CA ASN A 61 -4.71 -13.48 4.16
C ASN A 61 -4.91 -11.99 3.94
N SER A 62 -4.69 -11.17 4.97
CA SER A 62 -4.89 -9.71 4.92
C SER A 62 -3.64 -8.99 4.43
N LYS A 63 -3.84 -7.86 3.75
CA LYS A 63 -2.81 -7.03 3.13
C LYS A 63 -2.69 -5.71 3.89
N TRP A 64 -1.79 -5.66 4.87
CA TRP A 64 -1.58 -4.51 5.74
C TRP A 64 -0.21 -3.89 5.51
N ARG A 65 -0.17 -2.69 4.94
CA ARG A 65 1.08 -1.95 4.71
C ARG A 65 1.24 -0.83 5.72
N LEU A 66 2.48 -0.39 5.90
CA LEU A 66 2.82 0.79 6.68
C LEU A 66 3.26 1.91 5.73
N GLU A 67 2.70 3.09 5.89
CA GLU A 67 3.32 4.32 5.40
C GLU A 67 4.26 4.86 6.47
N PRO A 68 5.56 4.96 6.17
CA PRO A 68 6.52 5.40 7.14
C PRO A 68 6.41 6.91 7.38
N LEU A 69 6.98 7.38 8.49
CA LEU A 69 7.20 8.80 8.73
C LEU A 69 8.16 9.38 7.68
N GLU A 70 8.07 10.68 7.46
CA GLU A 70 9.01 11.42 6.62
C GLU A 70 9.69 12.53 7.44
N PRO A 71 11.02 12.44 7.69
CA PRO A 71 11.95 11.39 7.25
C PRO A 71 11.69 10.03 7.94
N GLU A 72 12.11 8.95 7.28
CA GLU A 72 11.96 7.60 7.83
C GLU A 72 12.78 7.44 9.12
N THR A 73 12.19 6.78 10.12
CA THR A 73 12.93 6.45 11.35
C THR A 73 13.91 5.30 11.11
N GLU A 74 15.06 5.33 11.78
CA GLU A 74 16.09 4.28 11.70
C GLU A 74 15.64 2.94 12.31
N SER A 75 14.68 2.96 13.23
CA SER A 75 14.20 1.77 13.93
C SER A 75 13.51 0.81 12.96
N LYS A 76 13.91 -0.47 13.04
CA LYS A 76 13.19 -1.57 12.35
C LYS A 76 11.84 -1.87 13.00
N ILE A 77 11.70 -1.58 14.29
CA ILE A 77 10.42 -1.73 15.01
C ILE A 77 9.66 -0.43 14.84
N LYS A 78 8.51 -0.54 14.16
CA LYS A 78 7.67 0.61 13.83
C LYS A 78 6.30 0.45 14.47
N LEU A 79 5.77 1.57 14.96
CA LEU A 79 4.40 1.67 15.42
C LEU A 79 3.57 2.24 14.30
N GLY A 80 2.53 1.53 13.89
CA GLY A 80 1.55 2.05 12.94
C GLY A 80 0.19 2.18 13.59
N PHE A 81 -0.57 3.21 13.22
CA PHE A 81 -1.98 3.39 13.58
C PHE A 81 -2.89 3.31 12.35
N ALA A 82 -4.07 2.72 12.52
CA ALA A 82 -5.13 2.75 11.52
C ALA A 82 -6.50 2.87 12.19
N PHE A 83 -7.37 3.71 11.64
CA PHE A 83 -8.77 3.81 12.05
C PHE A 83 -9.55 2.54 11.70
N TRP A 84 -10.57 2.22 12.48
CA TRP A 84 -11.46 1.09 12.19
C TRP A 84 -12.14 1.19 10.82
N THR A 85 -12.43 2.41 10.37
CA THR A 85 -13.03 2.71 9.07
C THR A 85 -12.10 2.42 7.88
N ASN A 86 -10.81 2.22 8.12
CA ASN A 86 -9.80 2.04 7.06
C ASN A 86 -9.48 0.55 6.80
N PHE A 87 -10.22 -0.37 7.43
CA PHE A 87 -10.13 -1.81 7.17
C PHE A 87 -11.16 -2.19 6.11
N TYR A 88 -10.71 -2.35 4.87
CA TYR A 88 -11.60 -2.69 3.76
C TYR A 88 -11.62 -4.21 3.54
N PRO A 89 -12.79 -4.80 3.19
CA PRO A 89 -12.86 -6.19 2.79
C PRO A 89 -11.96 -6.48 1.58
N ASP A 90 -11.31 -7.63 1.58
CA ASP A 90 -10.36 -8.04 0.55
C ASP A 90 -10.66 -9.47 0.08
N ASN A 91 -10.40 -9.75 -1.19
CA ASN A 91 -10.36 -11.10 -1.74
C ASN A 91 -9.46 -11.15 -2.99
N ALA A 92 -9.24 -12.36 -3.49
CA ALA A 92 -8.35 -12.57 -4.64
C ALA A 92 -9.02 -12.38 -6.00
N VAL A 93 -10.35 -12.34 -6.05
CA VAL A 93 -11.16 -12.46 -7.28
C VAL A 93 -11.58 -11.09 -7.80
N GLU A 94 -12.07 -10.21 -6.92
CA GLU A 94 -12.58 -8.90 -7.31
C GLU A 94 -11.46 -7.92 -7.68
N GLU A 95 -11.80 -6.99 -8.56
CA GLU A 95 -10.98 -5.84 -8.91
C GLU A 95 -11.11 -4.77 -7.83
N LEU A 96 -10.25 -4.84 -6.82
CA LEU A 96 -10.33 -4.01 -5.62
C LEU A 96 -9.26 -2.93 -5.55
N TYR A 97 -8.25 -2.99 -6.43
CA TYR A 97 -7.03 -2.21 -6.25
C TYR A 97 -6.73 -1.31 -7.43
N TYR A 98 -6.40 -0.05 -7.14
CA TYR A 98 -5.81 0.86 -8.11
C TYR A 98 -4.35 1.17 -7.74
N LEU A 99 -3.61 1.69 -8.70
CA LEU A 99 -2.21 2.07 -8.55
C LEU A 99 -2.05 3.58 -8.47
N GLU A 100 -1.07 4.00 -7.69
CA GLU A 100 -0.69 5.39 -7.51
C GLU A 100 0.84 5.48 -7.58
N ALA A 101 1.34 6.26 -8.54
CA ALA A 101 2.76 6.51 -8.71
C ALA A 101 3.15 7.84 -8.09
N ASN A 102 4.25 7.84 -7.33
CA ASN A 102 4.90 9.07 -6.88
C ASN A 102 6.20 9.24 -7.68
N TYR A 103 6.17 10.15 -8.66
CA TYR A 103 7.29 10.38 -9.56
C TYR A 103 8.48 11.06 -8.86
N VAL A 104 8.23 11.90 -7.86
CA VAL A 104 9.28 12.57 -7.07
C VAL A 104 10.06 11.53 -6.25
N LYS A 105 9.35 10.64 -5.56
CA LYS A 105 9.95 9.57 -4.75
C LYS A 105 10.34 8.34 -5.57
N ARG A 106 9.97 8.30 -6.85
CA ARG A 106 10.12 7.14 -7.76
C ARG A 106 9.57 5.85 -7.15
N THR A 107 8.40 5.94 -6.55
CA THR A 107 7.68 4.80 -5.97
C THR A 107 6.34 4.57 -6.63
N VAL A 108 5.82 3.35 -6.48
CA VAL A 108 4.46 3.00 -6.86
C VAL A 108 3.86 2.18 -5.73
N ASN A 109 2.66 2.57 -5.34
CA ASN A 109 1.86 1.89 -4.33
C ASN A 109 0.50 1.51 -4.91
N TYR A 110 -0.20 0.66 -4.17
CA TYR A 110 -1.57 0.29 -4.48
C TYR A 110 -2.48 0.68 -3.31
N GLN A 111 -3.70 1.01 -3.67
CA GLN A 111 -4.75 1.45 -2.76
C GLN A 111 -6.02 0.67 -3.07
N HIS A 112 -6.91 0.58 -2.09
CA HIS A 112 -8.20 -0.09 -2.26
C HIS A 112 -9.24 0.87 -2.82
N LYS A 113 -10.20 0.39 -3.62
CA LYS A 113 -11.28 1.19 -4.24
C LYS A 113 -12.11 2.04 -3.25
N ASN A 114 -12.19 1.59 -2.00
CA ASN A 114 -12.89 2.31 -0.92
C ASN A 114 -12.02 3.38 -0.24
N ASN A 115 -10.81 3.63 -0.71
CA ASN A 115 -10.01 4.76 -0.24
C ASN A 115 -10.79 6.06 -0.52
N PRO A 116 -11.03 6.94 0.47
CA PRO A 116 -11.73 8.21 0.28
C PRO A 116 -11.13 9.11 -0.80
N ASN A 117 -9.83 8.96 -1.09
CA ASN A 117 -9.12 9.75 -2.09
C ASN A 117 -9.21 9.15 -3.50
N TYR A 118 -9.95 8.06 -3.71
CA TYR A 118 -10.08 7.44 -5.03
C TYR A 118 -11.01 8.27 -5.93
N ASP A 119 -10.45 8.80 -7.02
CA ASP A 119 -11.16 9.67 -7.97
C ASP A 119 -11.83 8.91 -9.13
N ASN A 120 -11.86 7.58 -9.07
CA ASN A 120 -12.39 6.68 -10.10
C ASN A 120 -11.69 6.74 -11.47
N LYS A 121 -10.51 7.35 -11.59
CA LYS A 121 -9.77 7.39 -12.87
C LYS A 121 -8.86 6.18 -13.05
N ALA A 122 -8.09 5.82 -12.02
CA ALA A 122 -7.17 4.70 -12.10
C ALA A 122 -7.95 3.37 -12.17
N ILE A 123 -7.56 2.48 -13.07
CA ILE A 123 -8.28 1.21 -13.29
C ILE A 123 -8.11 0.29 -12.09
N LEU A 124 -9.24 -0.26 -11.63
CA LEU A 124 -9.27 -1.29 -10.61
C LEU A 124 -8.80 -2.63 -11.18
N ARG A 125 -8.05 -3.38 -10.39
CA ARG A 125 -7.45 -4.66 -10.77
C ARG A 125 -7.50 -5.63 -9.61
N THR A 126 -7.45 -6.91 -9.94
CA THR A 126 -7.30 -7.97 -8.93
C THR A 126 -5.95 -7.84 -8.24
N SER A 127 -5.80 -8.48 -7.08
CA SER A 127 -4.51 -8.48 -6.36
C SER A 127 -3.35 -9.06 -7.20
N PHE A 128 -3.65 -10.01 -8.08
CA PHE A 128 -2.66 -10.63 -8.99
C PHE A 128 -2.20 -9.65 -10.07
N GLU A 129 -3.13 -9.07 -10.81
CA GLU A 129 -2.85 -8.07 -11.86
C GLU A 129 -2.14 -6.84 -11.31
N THR A 130 -2.56 -6.37 -10.13
CA THR A 130 -1.93 -5.25 -9.41
C THR A 130 -0.45 -5.54 -9.13
N THR A 131 -0.11 -6.74 -8.66
CA THR A 131 1.27 -7.12 -8.37
C THR A 131 2.13 -7.15 -9.63
N LYS A 132 1.57 -7.64 -10.75
CA LYS A 132 2.24 -7.65 -12.05
C LYS A 132 2.54 -6.23 -12.54
N ARG A 133 1.58 -5.32 -12.45
CA ARG A 133 1.74 -3.92 -12.85
C ARG A 133 2.72 -3.17 -11.95
N ILE A 134 2.70 -3.39 -10.63
CA ILE A 134 3.71 -2.82 -9.71
C ILE A 134 5.13 -3.22 -10.14
N LYS A 135 5.36 -4.50 -10.49
CA LYS A 135 6.68 -4.97 -10.92
C LYS A 135 7.14 -4.25 -12.20
N GLN A 136 6.24 -4.07 -13.16
CA GLN A 136 6.53 -3.34 -14.40
C GLN A 136 6.88 -1.88 -14.13
N ILE A 137 6.06 -1.18 -13.34
CA ILE A 137 6.28 0.24 -13.01
C ILE A 137 7.58 0.43 -12.23
N ARG A 138 7.88 -0.45 -11.26
CA ARG A 138 9.17 -0.40 -10.54
C ARG A 138 10.35 -0.53 -11.48
N ASN A 139 10.30 -1.45 -12.44
CA ASN A 139 11.37 -1.59 -13.42
C ASN A 139 11.52 -0.34 -14.30
N LEU A 140 10.42 0.33 -14.67
CA LEU A 140 10.46 1.58 -15.45
C LEU A 140 11.08 2.73 -14.64
N LEU A 141 10.77 2.81 -13.34
CA LEU A 141 11.29 3.83 -12.43
C LEU A 141 12.77 3.63 -12.09
N THR A 142 13.26 2.39 -12.04
CA THR A 142 14.64 2.08 -11.61
C THR A 142 15.62 1.89 -12.75
N LEU A 143 15.18 1.31 -13.88
CA LEU A 143 16.06 0.99 -15.00
C LEU A 143 15.98 2.07 -16.09
N THR A 144 17.03 2.14 -16.91
CA THR A 144 17.12 3.01 -18.09
C THR A 144 17.34 2.21 -19.38
N SER A 145 17.63 0.91 -19.29
CA SER A 145 17.93 0.05 -20.44
C SER A 145 16.80 -0.02 -21.46
N TRP A 146 15.55 0.05 -21.00
CA TRP A 146 14.38 0.05 -21.86
C TRP A 146 14.21 1.33 -22.67
N ALA A 147 14.75 2.46 -22.20
CA ALA A 147 14.55 3.77 -22.83
C ALA A 147 15.41 3.96 -24.08
N LYS A 148 16.47 3.17 -24.25
CA LYS A 148 17.38 3.24 -25.42
C LYS A 148 16.70 2.98 -26.77
N TYR A 149 15.49 2.45 -26.75
CA TYR A 149 14.70 2.12 -27.94
C TYR A 149 13.64 3.19 -28.27
N PHE A 150 13.71 4.36 -27.62
CA PHE A 150 12.78 5.48 -27.80
C PHE A 150 13.55 6.75 -28.13
N GLU A 151 12.95 7.60 -28.94
CA GLU A 151 13.36 9.00 -29.08
C GLU A 151 12.70 9.81 -27.97
N TYR A 152 13.49 10.48 -27.13
CA TYR A 152 12.98 11.32 -26.05
C TYR A 152 13.96 12.44 -25.71
N ASP A 153 13.42 13.61 -25.38
CA ASP A 153 14.19 14.74 -24.83
C ASP A 153 14.31 14.66 -23.31
N ASP A 154 13.26 14.16 -22.64
CA ASP A 154 13.18 14.02 -21.19
C ASP A 154 12.74 12.61 -20.80
N LEU A 155 13.63 11.89 -20.13
CA LEU A 155 13.40 10.52 -19.67
C LEU A 155 12.30 10.43 -18.60
N ASP A 156 12.22 11.41 -17.71
CA ASP A 156 11.23 11.40 -16.63
C ASP A 156 9.83 11.70 -17.19
N PHE A 157 9.73 12.52 -18.24
CA PHE A 157 8.50 12.68 -19.00
C PHE A 157 8.07 11.38 -19.70
N LEU A 158 8.98 10.72 -20.42
CA LEU A 158 8.70 9.43 -21.08
C LEU A 158 8.24 8.36 -20.07
N ARG A 159 8.89 8.28 -18.90
CA ARG A 159 8.46 7.41 -17.79
C ARG A 159 7.04 7.72 -17.36
N GLN A 160 6.74 9.00 -17.14
CA GLN A 160 5.42 9.42 -16.69
C GLN A 160 4.35 9.03 -17.70
N GLN A 161 4.57 9.23 -18.99
CA GLN A 161 3.64 8.82 -20.05
C GLN A 161 3.36 7.31 -20.01
N ILE A 162 4.41 6.47 -20.03
CA ILE A 162 4.25 5.01 -20.03
C ILE A 162 3.57 4.53 -18.74
N ILE A 163 3.98 5.07 -17.58
CA ILE A 163 3.41 4.67 -16.28
C ILE A 163 1.95 5.10 -16.17
N ASN A 164 1.58 6.28 -16.68
CA ASN A 164 0.19 6.72 -16.71
C ASN A 164 -0.66 5.75 -17.54
N GLU A 165 -0.22 5.37 -18.74
CA GLU A 165 -0.95 4.38 -19.54
C GLU A 165 -1.09 3.03 -18.80
N LEU A 166 -0.06 2.59 -18.06
CA LEU A 166 -0.14 1.38 -17.24
C LEU A 166 -1.16 1.48 -16.08
N ILE A 167 -1.38 2.68 -15.54
CA ILE A 167 -2.28 2.91 -14.41
C ILE A 167 -3.72 3.07 -14.91
N PHE A 168 -3.91 3.90 -15.94
CA PHE A 168 -5.21 4.41 -16.39
C PHE A 168 -5.80 3.65 -17.58
N THR A 169 -5.09 2.68 -18.18
CA THR A 169 -5.61 1.86 -19.28
C THR A 169 -5.43 0.36 -19.04
N ASN A 170 -6.13 -0.46 -19.81
CA ASN A 170 -5.95 -1.92 -19.81
C ASN A 170 -4.82 -2.40 -20.72
N LYS A 171 -4.16 -1.49 -21.45
CA LYS A 171 -3.09 -1.83 -22.38
C LYS A 171 -1.94 -2.54 -21.67
N SER A 172 -1.37 -3.54 -22.31
CA SER A 172 -0.12 -4.18 -21.90
C SER A 172 1.05 -3.19 -22.05
N LEU A 173 2.14 -3.45 -21.32
CA LEU A 173 3.36 -2.65 -21.46
C LEU A 173 3.90 -2.68 -22.90
N GLU A 174 3.72 -3.79 -23.62
CA GLU A 174 4.20 -3.95 -25.00
C GLU A 174 3.37 -3.15 -26.00
N GLU A 175 2.05 -3.06 -25.80
CA GLU A 175 1.19 -2.17 -26.60
C GLU A 175 1.57 -0.71 -26.37
N ILE A 176 1.67 -0.27 -25.11
CA ILE A 176 2.04 1.11 -24.77
C ILE A 176 3.39 1.48 -25.38
N LYS A 177 4.39 0.60 -25.26
CA LYS A 177 5.72 0.84 -25.83
C LYS A 177 5.72 0.93 -27.35
N ARG A 178 4.86 0.19 -28.05
CA ARG A 178 4.74 0.26 -29.52
C ARG A 178 4.01 1.50 -30.01
N GLU A 179 3.11 2.05 -29.22
CA GLU A 179 2.38 3.28 -29.57
C GLU A 179 3.22 4.54 -29.36
N ILE A 180 4.21 4.48 -28.46
CA ILE A 180 5.09 5.61 -28.10
C ILE A 180 6.42 5.60 -28.88
N ALA A 181 6.90 4.41 -29.28
CA ALA A 181 8.11 4.26 -30.09
C ALA A 181 7.85 4.68 -31.55
#